data_AF-A0A926IGW0-F1
#
_entry.id   AF-A0A926IGW0-F1
#
_cell.length_a   1.000
_cell.length_b   1.000
_cell.length_c   1.000
_cell.angle_alpha   90.00
_cell.angle_beta   90.00
_cell.angle_gamma   90.00
#
_symmetry.space_group_name_H-M   'P 1'
#
loop_
_entity.id
_entity.type
_entity.pdbx_description
1 polymer ?
#
loop_
_entity_poly.entity_id
_entity_poly.type
_entity_poly.pdbx_seq_one_letter_code
_entity_poly.pdbx_strand_id
1 'polypeptide(L)' 'MTSNAIINDTEGIEVERILIEEQEVISFTNKNVHQLYWNDITYIYIIISAYDKKDLIKMAESIIRNK' A
#
# COMPACT_ATOMS: atom_id res chain seq x y z
N MET A 1 -30.43 18.04 17.82
CA MET A 1 -28.96 17.90 17.74
C MET A 1 -28.67 16.67 16.89
N THR A 2 -28.37 16.84 15.61
CA THR A 2 -27.93 15.72 14.76
C THR A 2 -26.43 15.54 14.99
N SER A 3 -26.06 14.41 15.58
CA SER A 3 -24.67 14.01 15.77
C SER A 3 -24.07 13.76 14.39
N ASN A 4 -23.24 14.67 13.90
CA ASN A 4 -22.36 14.40 12.77
C ASN A 4 -21.22 13.53 13.29
N ALA A 5 -21.48 12.24 13.48
CA ALA A 5 -20.44 11.29 13.81
C ALA A 5 -19.51 11.16 12.59
N ILE A 6 -18.23 11.49 12.77
CA ILE A 6 -17.18 11.07 11.83
C ILE A 6 -17.00 9.58 12.07
N ILE A 7 -17.65 8.76 11.25
CA ILE A 7 -17.43 7.30 11.27
C ILE A 7 -16.12 7.07 10.52
N ASN A 8 -15.07 6.70 11.26
CA ASN A 8 -13.82 6.29 10.64
C ASN A 8 -14.01 4.89 10.05
N ASP A 9 -14.26 4.82 8.75
CA ASP A 9 -14.51 3.59 7.99
C ASP A 9 -13.17 2.89 7.65
N THR A 10 -12.44 2.52 8.70
CA THR A 10 -11.19 1.75 8.65
C THR A 10 -11.35 0.35 9.23
N GLU A 11 -12.59 -0.08 9.50
CA GLU A 11 -12.87 -1.43 9.98
C GLU A 11 -12.40 -2.46 8.95
N GLY A 12 -11.55 -3.40 9.36
CA GLY A 12 -11.07 -4.49 8.52
C GLY A 12 -9.88 -4.17 7.59
N ILE A 13 -9.25 -3.00 7.72
CA ILE A 13 -7.99 -2.72 6.99
C ILE A 13 -6.83 -3.39 7.74
N GLU A 14 -6.31 -4.49 7.21
CA GLU A 14 -5.07 -5.11 7.69
C GLU A 14 -3.86 -4.50 6.97
N VAL A 15 -2.88 -4.08 7.77
CA VAL A 15 -1.59 -3.57 7.28
C VAL A 15 -0.56 -4.68 7.38
N GLU A 16 0.01 -5.03 6.24
CA GLU A 16 1.06 -6.01 6.09
C GLU A 16 2.38 -5.34 5.77
N ARG A 17 3.48 -5.89 6.28
CA ARG A 17 4.84 -5.54 5.88
C ARG A 17 5.40 -6.67 5.03
N ILE A 18 5.86 -6.34 3.84
CA ILE A 18 6.49 -7.29 2.92
C ILE A 18 7.91 -6.81 2.62
N LEU A 19 8.83 -7.77 2.50
CA LEU A 19 10.22 -7.50 2.12
C LEU A 19 10.38 -7.85 0.64
N ILE A 20 10.78 -6.87 -0.17
CA ILE A 20 11.01 -7.03 -1.62
C ILE A 20 12.44 -6.56 -1.91
N GLU A 21 13.35 -7.46 -2.32
CA GLU A 21 14.74 -7.09 -2.67
C GLU A 21 15.42 -6.24 -1.57
N GLU A 22 15.24 -6.65 -0.30
CA GLU A 22 15.70 -5.94 0.91
C GLU A 22 14.98 -4.62 1.26
N GLN A 23 14.08 -4.12 0.41
CA GLN A 23 13.23 -2.97 0.69
C GLN A 23 11.99 -3.40 1.49
N GLU A 24 11.75 -2.75 2.63
CA GLU A 24 10.49 -2.87 3.36
C GLU A 24 9.39 -2.09 2.61
N VAL A 25 8.28 -2.78 2.33
CA VAL A 25 7.09 -2.21 1.69
C VAL A 25 5.88 -2.43 2.60
N ILE A 26 5.15 -1.36 2.87
CA ILE A 26 3.88 -1.41 3.60
C ILE A 26 2.77 -1.65 2.60
N SER A 27 1.97 -2.69 2.82
CA SER A 27 0.84 -3.08 1.99
C SER A 27 -0.44 -3.08 2.81
N PHE A 28 -1.50 -2.49 2.28
CA PHE A 28 -2.84 -2.67 2.83
C PHE A 28 -3.90 -2.61 1.74
N THR A 29 -5.08 -3.14 2.05
CA THR A 29 -6.23 -3.13 1.15
C THR A 29 -7.37 -2.39 1.82
N ASN A 30 -7.96 -1.43 1.10
CA ASN A 30 -9.17 -0.76 1.52
C ASN A 30 -10.22 -0.90 0.41
N LYS A 31 -11.35 -1.57 0.67
CA LYS A 31 -12.44 -1.75 -0.29
C LYS A 31 -11.97 -2.25 -1.67
N ASN A 32 -11.18 -3.32 -1.69
CA ASN A 32 -10.57 -3.93 -2.89
C ASN A 32 -9.56 -3.04 -3.64
N VAL A 33 -9.16 -1.90 -3.08
CA VAL A 33 -8.05 -1.09 -3.58
C VAL A 33 -6.81 -1.42 -2.78
N HIS A 34 -5.80 -1.99 -3.45
CA HIS A 34 -4.52 -2.30 -2.86
C HIS A 34 -3.59 -1.09 -2.94
N GLN A 35 -2.85 -0.89 -1.87
CA GLN A 35 -1.88 0.19 -1.77
C GLN A 35 -0.55 -0.37 -1.30
N LEU A 36 0.52 0.02 -1.99
CA LEU A 36 1.90 -0.28 -1.64
C LEU A 36 2.65 1.03 -1.41
N TYR A 37 3.34 1.11 -0.28
CA TYR A 37 4.15 2.26 0.12
C TYR A 37 5.55 1.81 0.46
N TRP A 38 6.55 2.50 -0.07
CA TRP A 38 7.93 2.38 0.34
C TRP A 38 8.67 3.69 0.10
N ASN A 39 9.87 3.81 0.64
CA ASN A 39 10.68 4.99 0.46
C ASN A 39 12.14 4.61 0.39
N ASP A 40 12.94 5.47 -0.22
CA ASP A 40 14.38 5.51 0.00
C ASP A 40 14.73 6.78 0.79
N ILE A 41 15.99 7.21 0.71
CA ILE A 41 16.50 8.42 1.35
C ILE A 41 15.89 9.71 0.74
N THR A 42 15.44 9.66 -0.52
CA THR A 42 15.11 10.86 -1.32
C THR A 42 13.61 10.99 -1.62
N TYR A 43 12.91 9.87 -1.81
CA TYR A 43 11.56 9.82 -2.35
C TYR A 43 10.70 8.81 -1.62
N ILE A 44 9.40 9.11 -1.57
CA ILE A 44 8.34 8.18 -1.20
C ILE A 44 7.68 7.69 -2.48
N TYR A 45 7.48 6.38 -2.57
CA TYR A 45 6.86 5.69 -3.69
C TYR A 45 5.53 5.11 -3.25
N ILE A 46 4.55 5.21 -4.14
CA ILE A 46 3.19 4.74 -3.88
C ILE A 46 2.64 4.09 -5.14
N ILE A 47 2.07 2.90 -5.01
CA ILE A 47 1.20 2.28 -6.03
C ILE A 47 -0.18 2.10 -5.42
N ILE A 48 -1.21 2.64 -6.06
CA ILE A 48 -2.61 2.51 -5.66
C ILE A 48 -3.38 1.95 -6.85
N SER A 49 -3.97 0.77 -6.71
CA SER A 49 -4.74 0.16 -7.79
C SER A 49 -5.74 -0.87 -7.28
N ALA A 50 -6.77 -1.12 -8.09
CA ALA A 50 -7.71 -2.23 -7.92
C ALA A 50 -7.29 -3.51 -8.68
N TYR A 51 -6.10 -3.52 -9.30
CA TYR A 51 -5.51 -4.73 -9.89
C TYR A 51 -5.11 -5.73 -8.81
N ASP A 52 -4.83 -6.97 -9.19
CA ASP A 52 -4.40 -8.02 -8.26
C ASP A 52 -3.12 -7.63 -7.50
N LYS A 53 -3.12 -7.76 -6.17
CA LYS A 53 -1.99 -7.44 -5.29
C LYS A 53 -0.68 -8.07 -5.76
N LYS A 54 -0.70 -9.29 -6.30
CA LYS A 54 0.51 -9.98 -6.80
C LYS A 54 1.13 -9.24 -7.97
N ASP A 55 0.33 -8.63 -8.84
CA ASP A 55 0.84 -7.88 -9.97
C ASP A 55 1.40 -6.52 -9.52
N LEU A 56 0.78 -5.87 -8.53
CA LEU A 56 1.37 -4.70 -7.89
C LEU A 56 2.73 -5.01 -7.24
N ILE A 57 2.87 -6.18 -6.59
CA ILE A 57 4.13 -6.62 -5.99
C ILE A 57 5.22 -6.77 -7.06
N LYS A 58 4.92 -7.41 -8.21
CA LYS A 58 5.87 -7.51 -9.32
C LYS A 58 6.28 -6.15 -9.88
N MET A 59 5.35 -5.19 -9.95
CA MET A 59 5.65 -3.82 -10.37
C MET A 59 6.59 -3.13 -9.37
N ALA A 60 6.28 -3.22 -8.07
CA ALA A 60 7.14 -2.67 -7.02
C ALA A 60 8.55 -3.28 -7.08
N GLU A 61 8.64 -4.60 -7.22
CA GLU A 61 9.90 -5.34 -7.37
C GLU A 61 10.69 -4.89 -8.60
N SER A 62 10.02 -4.67 -9.74
CA SER A 62 10.66 -4.13 -10.95
C SER A 62 11.19 -2.70 -10.75
N ILE A 63 10.44 -1.84 -10.06
CA ILE A 63 10.85 -0.46 -9.78
C ILE A 63 12.05 -0.43 -8.82
N ILE A 64 12.01 -1.26 -7.77
CA ILE A 64 13.08 -1.34 -6.76
C ILE A 64 14.38 -1.85 -7.40
N ARG A 65 14.31 -2.88 -8.25
CA ARG A 65 15.51 -3.44 -8.92
C ARG A 65 16.17 -2.53 -9.94
N ASN A 66 15.39 -1.68 -10.63
CA ASN A 66 15.91 -0.83 -11.71
C ASN A 66 16.30 0.57 -11.23
N LYS A 67 16.52 0.71 -9.93
CA LYS A 67 16.92 1.95 -9.28
C LYS A 67 18.43 1.98 -9.10
#